data_AF-A0A6F8X9S4-F1
#
_entry.id   AF-A0A6F8X9S4-F1
#
_cell.length_a   1.000
_cell.length_b   1.000
_cell.length_c   1.000
_cell.angle_alpha   90.00
_cell.angle_beta   90.00
_cell.angle_gamma   90.00
#
_symmetry.space_group_name_H-M   'P 1'
#
loop_
_entity.id
_entity.type
_entity.pdbx_description
1 polymer ?
#
loop_
_entity_poly.entity_id
_entity_poly.type
_entity_poly.pdbx_seq_one_letter_code
_entity_poly.pdbx_strand_id
1 'polypeptide(L)'
;MINWAQVTGFDWDEGNSRKNVEKHGVNQSEAEEIFFNEPLLVLEDSKHSQTEARFHALGETDDERLLHITFTLRQNGTLIRVISARDMHRKERAVYEQAKKMPEFKTEAEEREFWETHDSTDYLDWSQAKPASFPKLKPSTKTISLRLPETLLDRIKIEANKRDMPYQSLIKAWLADDVNDSRRT
;
A
#
# COMPACT_ATOMS: atom_id res chain seq x y z
N MET A 1 -18.93 -0.22 10.96
CA MET A 1 -17.55 0.29 10.86
C MET A 1 -16.67 -0.89 10.48
N ILE A 2 -15.92 -0.79 9.38
CA ILE A 2 -15.07 -1.90 8.93
C ILE A 2 -13.91 -2.04 9.89
N ASN A 3 -13.63 -3.27 10.31
CA ASN A 3 -12.51 -3.56 11.19
C ASN A 3 -11.28 -3.94 10.35
N TRP A 4 -10.42 -2.95 10.04
CA TRP A 4 -9.20 -3.19 9.26
C TRP A 4 -8.20 -4.15 9.94
N ALA A 5 -8.28 -4.31 11.27
CA ALA A 5 -7.41 -5.20 12.04
C ALA A 5 -7.68 -6.70 11.83
N GLN A 6 -8.70 -7.06 11.05
CA GLN A 6 -8.97 -8.45 10.66
C GLN A 6 -8.33 -8.83 9.31
N VAL A 7 -7.85 -7.85 8.56
CA VAL A 7 -7.18 -8.07 7.28
C VAL A 7 -5.77 -8.58 7.52
N THR A 8 -5.42 -9.68 6.85
CA THR A 8 -4.16 -10.40 7.09
C THR A 8 -3.28 -10.57 5.85
N GLY A 9 -3.82 -10.37 4.65
CA GLY A 9 -3.05 -10.58 3.42
C GLY A 9 -3.80 -10.13 2.16
N PHE A 10 -3.23 -10.51 1.02
CA PHE A 10 -3.77 -10.20 -0.29
C PHE A 10 -4.30 -11.45 -1.00
N ASP A 11 -5.35 -11.26 -1.79
CA ASP A 11 -5.90 -12.25 -2.72
C ASP A 11 -5.57 -11.81 -4.16
N TRP A 12 -4.58 -12.48 -4.76
CA TRP A 12 -4.16 -12.25 -6.14
C TRP A 12 -4.48 -13.46 -7.00
N ASP A 13 -4.96 -13.20 -8.22
CA ASP A 13 -4.99 -14.20 -9.29
C ASP A 13 -4.15 -13.77 -10.50
N GLU A 14 -3.87 -14.73 -11.38
CA GLU A 14 -3.06 -14.49 -12.58
C GLU A 14 -3.70 -13.46 -13.54
N GLY A 15 -5.03 -13.36 -13.56
CA GLY A 15 -5.74 -12.42 -14.42
C GLY A 15 -5.59 -10.97 -13.96
N ASN A 16 -5.74 -10.73 -12.65
CA ASN A 16 -5.65 -9.41 -12.05
C ASN A 16 -4.22 -8.87 -12.00
N SER A 17 -3.27 -9.72 -11.60
CA SER A 17 -1.85 -9.35 -11.51
C SER A 17 -1.30 -8.89 -12.86
N ARG A 18 -1.60 -9.61 -13.96
CA ARG A 18 -1.15 -9.21 -15.30
C ARG A 18 -1.83 -7.95 -15.81
N LYS A 19 -3.13 -7.81 -15.59
CA LYS A 19 -3.92 -6.69 -16.11
C LYS A 19 -3.42 -5.33 -15.61
N ASN A 20 -3.02 -5.21 -14.35
CA ASN A 20 -2.51 -3.95 -13.79
C ASN A 20 -1.14 -3.58 -14.38
N VAL A 21 -0.26 -4.57 -14.53
CA VAL A 21 1.04 -4.39 -15.18
C VAL A 21 0.87 -3.95 -16.63
N GLU A 22 0.04 -4.65 -17.40
CA GLU A 22 -0.17 -4.38 -18.83
C GLU A 22 -0.82 -3.01 -19.08
N LYS A 23 -1.76 -2.59 -18.23
CA LYS A 23 -2.51 -1.34 -18.44
C LYS A 23 -1.86 -0.11 -17.81
N HIS A 24 -1.20 -0.28 -16.67
CA HIS A 24 -0.78 0.84 -15.82
C HIS A 24 0.68 0.75 -15.39
N GLY A 25 1.39 -0.32 -15.77
CA GLY A 25 2.79 -0.51 -15.37
C GLY A 25 2.97 -0.60 -13.85
N VAL A 26 1.94 -1.04 -13.13
CA VAL A 26 2.00 -1.24 -11.67
C VAL A 26 2.05 -2.73 -11.40
N ASN A 27 3.13 -3.17 -10.77
CA ASN A 27 3.32 -4.58 -10.43
C ASN A 27 2.64 -4.95 -9.10
N GLN A 28 2.55 -6.24 -8.83
CA GLN A 28 1.90 -6.76 -7.62
C GLN A 28 2.53 -6.19 -6.35
N SER A 29 3.85 -6.31 -6.20
CA SER A 29 4.55 -5.89 -4.99
C SER A 29 4.40 -4.38 -4.77
N GLU A 30 4.55 -3.59 -5.84
CA GLU A 30 4.38 -2.13 -5.82
C GLU A 30 2.96 -1.72 -5.42
N ALA A 31 1.93 -2.46 -5.86
CA ALA A 31 0.56 -2.22 -5.43
C ALA A 31 0.35 -2.57 -3.95
N GLU A 32 1.10 -3.51 -3.39
CA GLU A 32 1.02 -3.86 -1.96
C GLU A 32 1.71 -2.81 -1.08
N GLU A 33 2.81 -2.21 -1.54
CA GLU A 33 3.62 -1.22 -0.79
C GLU A 33 2.76 -0.10 -0.19
N ILE A 34 1.80 0.44 -0.95
CA ILE A 34 0.97 1.54 -0.46
C ILE A 34 0.16 1.21 0.79
N PHE A 35 -0.15 -0.07 1.04
CA PHE A 35 -0.93 -0.50 2.21
C PHE A 35 -0.08 -0.58 3.48
N PHE A 36 1.25 -0.50 3.35
CA PHE A 36 2.21 -0.53 4.44
C PHE A 36 2.79 0.85 4.75
N ASN A 37 2.69 1.79 3.80
CA ASN A 37 3.21 3.14 3.93
C ASN A 37 2.12 4.10 4.46
N GLU A 38 2.52 5.06 5.28
CA GLU A 38 1.65 6.11 5.79
C GLU A 38 2.02 7.48 5.17
N PRO A 39 1.04 8.34 4.87
CA PRO A 39 -0.40 8.16 5.10
C PRO A 39 -1.07 7.22 4.08
N LEU A 40 -2.12 6.52 4.49
CA LEU A 40 -2.98 5.73 3.59
C LEU A 40 -4.42 6.19 3.74
N LEU A 41 -4.99 6.77 2.68
CA LEU A 41 -6.35 7.28 2.69
C LEU A 41 -7.29 6.28 2.04
N VAL A 42 -8.31 5.84 2.76
CA VAL A 42 -9.31 4.89 2.24
C VAL A 42 -10.69 5.53 2.19
N LEU A 43 -11.37 5.34 1.06
CA LEU A 43 -12.72 5.81 0.79
C LEU A 43 -13.61 4.64 0.37
N GLU A 44 -14.82 4.57 0.91
CA GLU A 44 -15.81 3.56 0.52
C GLU A 44 -16.55 4.00 -0.76
N ASP A 45 -16.58 3.13 -1.78
CA ASP A 45 -17.25 3.39 -3.05
C ASP A 45 -18.74 3.03 -2.96
N SER A 46 -19.51 3.85 -2.28
CA SER A 46 -20.95 3.64 -2.12
C SER A 46 -21.74 3.66 -3.45
N LYS A 47 -21.19 4.26 -4.52
CA LYS A 47 -21.85 4.37 -5.83
C LYS A 47 -21.78 3.06 -6.64
N HIS A 48 -20.68 2.31 -6.55
CA HIS A 48 -20.50 1.05 -7.28
C HIS A 48 -20.67 -0.21 -6.41
N SER A 49 -20.98 -0.06 -5.13
CA SER A 49 -21.10 -1.17 -4.17
C SER A 49 -22.45 -1.92 -4.17
N GLN A 50 -23.22 -1.87 -5.27
CA GLN A 50 -24.55 -2.52 -5.33
C GLN A 50 -24.50 -4.06 -5.27
N THR A 51 -23.35 -4.67 -5.58
CA THR A 51 -23.19 -6.15 -5.57
C THR A 51 -22.01 -6.61 -4.70
N GLU A 52 -20.94 -5.81 -4.61
CA GLU A 52 -19.73 -6.12 -3.84
C GLU A 52 -19.16 -4.81 -3.29
N ALA A 53 -18.87 -4.76 -1.99
CA ALA A 53 -18.31 -3.58 -1.34
C ALA A 53 -16.92 -3.26 -1.94
N ARG A 54 -16.76 -2.06 -2.48
CA ARG A 54 -15.50 -1.58 -3.07
C ARG A 54 -14.95 -0.41 -2.29
N PHE A 55 -13.64 -0.32 -2.28
CA PHE A 55 -12.88 0.69 -1.59
C PHE A 55 -11.85 1.27 -2.54
N HIS A 56 -11.55 2.55 -2.35
CA HIS A 56 -10.48 3.26 -3.02
C HIS A 56 -9.43 3.62 -1.98
N ALA A 57 -8.17 3.39 -2.29
CA ALA A 57 -7.01 3.73 -1.48
C ALA A 57 -6.10 4.69 -2.24
N LEU A 58 -5.66 5.76 -1.58
CA LEU A 58 -4.55 6.61 -2.01
C LEU A 58 -3.38 6.38 -1.08
N GLY A 59 -2.24 5.99 -1.64
CA GLY A 59 -1.00 5.80 -0.89
C GLY A 59 0.24 5.96 -1.76
N GLU A 60 1.39 5.88 -1.11
CA GLU A 60 2.71 6.11 -1.69
C GLU A 60 3.54 4.84 -1.63
N THR A 61 4.23 4.52 -2.72
CA THR A 61 5.17 3.39 -2.79
C THR A 61 6.50 3.75 -2.15
N ASP A 62 7.38 2.76 -1.98
CA ASP A 62 8.73 3.00 -1.44
C ASP A 62 9.58 3.90 -2.37
N ASP A 63 9.23 3.92 -3.65
CA ASP A 63 9.84 4.73 -4.73
C ASP A 63 9.14 6.09 -4.91
N GLU A 64 8.41 6.59 -3.91
CA GLU A 64 7.67 7.87 -3.90
C GLU A 64 6.59 7.98 -5.01
N ARG A 65 6.18 6.86 -5.61
CA ARG A 65 5.13 6.84 -6.63
C ARG A 65 3.76 6.87 -5.94
N LEU A 66 2.92 7.81 -6.35
CA LEU A 66 1.59 8.00 -5.78
C LEU A 66 0.55 7.18 -6.56
N LEU A 67 -0.03 6.18 -5.91
CA LEU A 67 -0.98 5.26 -6.54
C LEU A 67 -2.39 5.39 -5.98
N HIS A 68 -3.36 5.28 -6.87
CA HIS A 68 -4.75 5.02 -6.55
C HIS A 68 -5.05 3.54 -6.80
N ILE A 69 -5.43 2.84 -5.73
CA ILE A 69 -5.87 1.44 -5.77
C ILE A 69 -7.35 1.33 -5.50
N THR A 70 -8.09 0.72 -6.43
CA THR A 70 -9.44 0.22 -6.17
C THR A 70 -9.32 -1.22 -5.71
N PHE A 71 -9.93 -1.58 -4.58
CA PHE A 71 -9.88 -2.93 -4.03
C PHE A 71 -11.23 -3.35 -3.41
N THR A 72 -11.35 -4.64 -3.10
CA THR A 72 -12.46 -5.20 -2.34
C THR A 72 -11.93 -6.16 -1.28
N LEU A 73 -12.78 -6.56 -0.33
CA LEU A 73 -12.44 -7.51 0.71
C LEU A 73 -13.04 -8.89 0.40
N ARG A 74 -12.21 -9.94 0.50
CA ARG A 74 -12.59 -11.34 0.30
C ARG A 74 -12.46 -12.14 1.61
N GLN A 75 -12.91 -13.39 1.57
CA GLN A 75 -12.88 -14.32 2.72
C GLN A 75 -13.41 -13.70 4.02
N ASN A 76 -14.65 -13.20 4.00
CA ASN A 76 -15.29 -12.55 5.15
C ASN A 76 -14.54 -11.31 5.68
N GLY A 77 -13.79 -10.61 4.83
CA GLY A 77 -13.13 -9.36 5.22
C GLY A 77 -11.65 -9.50 5.58
N THR A 78 -11.04 -10.67 5.38
CA THR A 78 -9.66 -10.95 5.83
C THR A 78 -8.61 -10.74 4.74
N LEU A 79 -8.99 -10.76 3.46
CA LEU A 79 -8.06 -10.59 2.34
C LEU A 79 -8.41 -9.38 1.49
N ILE A 80 -7.40 -8.57 1.14
CA ILE A 80 -7.52 -7.48 0.16
C ILE A 80 -7.39 -8.06 -1.23
N ARG A 81 -8.37 -7.84 -2.08
CA ARG A 81 -8.29 -8.12 -3.51
C ARG A 81 -8.20 -6.79 -4.27
N VAL A 82 -7.00 -6.49 -4.78
CA VAL A 82 -6.81 -5.35 -5.69
C VAL A 82 -7.66 -5.58 -6.94
N ILE A 83 -8.35 -4.56 -7.44
CA ILE A 83 -9.15 -4.62 -8.68
C ILE A 83 -8.47 -3.81 -9.78
N SER A 84 -7.88 -2.68 -9.40
CA SER A 84 -7.13 -1.78 -10.28
C SER A 84 -6.07 -1.06 -9.45
N ALA A 85 -4.90 -0.87 -10.04
CA ALA A 85 -3.85 -0.01 -9.50
C ALA A 85 -3.35 0.91 -10.62
N ARG A 86 -3.34 2.22 -10.37
CA ARG A 86 -2.94 3.24 -11.35
C ARG A 86 -2.29 4.43 -10.65
N ASP A 87 -1.60 5.27 -11.42
CA ASP A 87 -1.14 6.56 -10.90
C ASP A 87 -2.30 7.44 -10.44
N MET A 88 -2.07 8.17 -9.35
CA MET A 88 -2.98 9.23 -8.92
C MET A 88 -3.09 10.32 -9.98
N HIS A 89 -4.31 10.75 -10.28
CA HIS A 89 -4.54 11.94 -11.08
C HIS A 89 -4.21 13.21 -10.27
N ARG A 90 -4.09 14.35 -10.97
CA ARG A 90 -3.66 15.63 -10.38
C ARG A 90 -4.44 16.01 -9.11
N LYS A 91 -5.76 15.79 -9.09
CA LYS A 91 -6.61 16.11 -7.93
C LYS A 91 -6.40 15.12 -6.77
N GLU A 92 -6.35 13.83 -7.04
CA GLU A 92 -6.06 12.79 -6.03
C GLU A 92 -4.70 13.03 -5.37
N ARG A 93 -3.69 13.38 -6.17
CA ARG A 93 -2.37 13.80 -5.68
C ARG A 93 -2.46 15.01 -4.75
N ALA A 94 -3.22 16.04 -5.14
CA ALA A 94 -3.39 17.23 -4.30
C ALA A 94 -4.02 16.89 -2.95
N VAL A 95 -5.04 16.03 -2.93
CA VAL A 95 -5.69 15.54 -1.71
C VAL A 95 -4.69 14.76 -0.84
N TYR A 96 -3.94 13.83 -1.44
CA TYR A 96 -2.97 13.02 -0.73
C TYR A 96 -1.83 13.86 -0.14
N GLU A 97 -1.31 14.82 -0.90
CA GLU A 97 -0.28 15.76 -0.44
C GLU A 97 -0.79 16.68 0.68
N GLN A 98 -2.06 17.10 0.64
CA GLN A 98 -2.69 17.83 1.74
C GLN A 98 -2.81 16.98 3.00
N ALA A 99 -3.13 15.70 2.87
CA ALA A 99 -3.15 14.77 4.00
C ALA A 99 -1.74 14.47 4.54
N LYS A 100 -0.73 14.38 3.66
CA LYS A 100 0.68 14.27 4.04
C LYS A 100 1.17 15.53 4.76
N LYS A 101 0.63 16.69 4.38
CA LYS A 101 0.85 18.00 5.00
C LYS A 101 -0.37 18.43 5.82
N MET A 102 -0.93 17.57 6.67
CA MET A 102 -2.07 17.99 7.50
C MET A 102 -1.68 19.21 8.34
N PRO A 103 -2.35 20.37 8.16
CA PRO A 103 -2.27 21.45 9.13
C PRO A 103 -3.04 21.02 10.38
N GLU A 104 -2.50 21.27 11.58
CA GLU A 104 -3.31 21.21 12.80
C GLU A 104 -4.33 22.35 12.78
N PHE A 105 -5.59 22.06 12.43
CA PHE A 105 -6.67 23.03 12.54
C PHE A 105 -7.04 23.21 14.01
N LYS A 106 -7.05 24.45 14.49
CA LYS A 106 -7.36 24.72 15.90
C LYS A 106 -8.86 24.79 16.15
N THR A 107 -9.66 24.99 15.10
CA THR A 107 -11.12 25.13 15.20
C THR A 107 -11.84 24.58 13.96
N GLU A 108 -13.08 24.10 14.16
CA GLU A 108 -14.00 23.63 13.11
C GLU A 108 -14.36 24.74 12.10
N ALA A 109 -14.25 26.02 12.50
CA ALA A 109 -14.48 27.17 11.62
C ALA A 109 -13.34 27.37 10.61
N GLU A 110 -12.09 27.17 11.02
CA GLU A 110 -10.91 27.21 10.12
C GLU A 110 -10.94 26.06 9.11
N GLU A 111 -11.33 24.88 9.57
CA GLU A 111 -11.56 23.71 8.72
C GLU A 111 -12.64 24.01 7.67
N ARG A 112 -13.75 24.63 8.07
CA ARG A 112 -14.86 24.97 7.17
C ARG A 112 -14.47 25.99 6.09
N GLU A 113 -13.77 27.06 6.45
CA GLU A 113 -13.34 28.10 5.51
C GLU A 113 -12.33 27.56 4.47
N PHE A 114 -11.51 26.60 4.88
CA PHE A 114 -10.57 25.90 4.00
C PHE A 114 -11.29 25.02 2.96
N TRP A 115 -12.38 24.34 3.36
CA TRP A 115 -13.14 23.46 2.48
C TRP A 115 -14.13 24.19 1.56
N GLU A 116 -14.53 25.43 1.88
CA GLU A 116 -15.42 26.24 1.01
C GLU A 116 -14.69 26.84 -0.22
N THR A 117 -13.35 26.86 -0.22
CA THR A 117 -12.55 27.50 -1.30
C THR A 117 -12.04 26.53 -2.38
N HIS A 118 -12.26 25.22 -2.24
CA HIS A 118 -11.68 24.22 -3.15
C HIS A 118 -12.75 23.39 -3.88
N ASP A 119 -12.81 23.60 -5.20
CA ASP A 119 -13.85 23.18 -6.16
C ASP A 119 -14.01 21.66 -6.35
N SER A 120 -15.24 21.18 -6.17
CA SER A 120 -15.70 19.79 -6.17
C SER A 120 -16.29 19.36 -7.51
N THR A 121 -15.51 18.64 -8.34
CA THR A 121 -15.92 17.49 -9.20
C THR A 121 -14.75 17.01 -10.06
N ASP A 122 -14.30 15.76 -9.91
CA ASP A 122 -14.78 14.65 -10.74
C ASP A 122 -14.28 13.29 -10.18
N TYR A 123 -15.20 12.33 -10.13
CA TYR A 123 -15.10 10.91 -9.72
C TYR A 123 -14.49 10.62 -8.33
N LEU A 124 -15.37 10.71 -7.30
CA LEU A 124 -15.21 10.40 -5.86
C LEU A 124 -14.97 11.61 -4.93
N ASP A 125 -15.82 11.69 -3.90
CA ASP A 125 -15.75 12.71 -2.85
C ASP A 125 -14.77 12.23 -1.76
N TRP A 126 -13.52 12.71 -1.86
CA TRP A 126 -12.45 12.37 -0.93
C TRP A 126 -12.55 13.09 0.42
N SER A 127 -13.54 13.97 0.63
CA SER A 127 -13.78 14.59 1.95
C SER A 127 -14.12 13.55 3.03
N GLN A 128 -14.65 12.40 2.62
CA GLN A 128 -15.02 11.30 3.51
C GLN A 128 -13.91 10.26 3.66
N ALA A 129 -12.76 10.46 3.00
CA ALA A 129 -11.66 9.52 3.09
C ALA A 129 -11.07 9.52 4.50
N LYS A 130 -10.77 8.33 5.00
CA LYS A 130 -10.26 8.15 6.36
C LYS A 130 -8.85 7.57 6.30
N PRO A 131 -7.93 8.05 7.17
CA PRO A 131 -6.70 7.33 7.41
C PRO A 131 -7.02 5.88 7.79
N ALA A 132 -6.35 4.94 7.14
CA ALA A 132 -6.50 3.52 7.42
C ALA A 132 -5.13 2.91 7.68
N SER A 133 -5.09 1.94 8.60
CA SER A 133 -3.90 1.14 8.87
C SER A 133 -4.35 -0.31 9.03
N PHE A 134 -3.50 -1.23 8.55
CA PHE A 134 -3.79 -2.66 8.49
C PHE A 134 -2.79 -3.44 9.37
N PRO A 135 -2.93 -3.42 10.70
CA PRO A 135 -1.87 -3.85 11.62
C PRO A 135 -1.50 -5.34 11.55
N LYS A 136 -2.37 -6.18 10.96
CA LYS A 136 -2.12 -7.63 10.79
C LYS A 136 -1.81 -8.01 9.35
N LEU A 137 -1.79 -7.05 8.43
CA LEU A 137 -1.52 -7.29 7.03
C LEU A 137 -0.07 -7.75 6.86
N LYS A 138 0.13 -8.73 5.99
CA LYS A 138 1.44 -9.23 5.61
C LYS A 138 1.60 -9.16 4.09
N PRO A 139 2.80 -8.84 3.59
CA PRO A 139 3.05 -8.84 2.15
C PRO A 139 2.94 -10.26 1.59
N SER A 140 2.65 -10.35 0.30
CA SER A 140 2.66 -11.61 -0.42
C SER A 140 4.06 -12.22 -0.43
N THR A 141 4.14 -13.55 -0.29
CA THR A 141 5.41 -14.27 -0.29
C THR A 141 5.51 -15.21 -1.48
N LYS A 142 6.69 -15.28 -2.11
CA LYS A 142 6.97 -16.19 -3.22
C LYS A 142 8.23 -17.00 -2.93
N THR A 143 8.13 -18.33 -3.02
CA THR A 143 9.29 -19.21 -2.88
C THR A 143 10.17 -19.12 -4.12
N ILE A 144 11.46 -18.92 -3.91
CA ILE A 144 12.49 -18.96 -4.95
C ILE A 144 13.57 -19.96 -4.56
N SER A 145 14.21 -20.57 -5.56
CA SER A 145 15.39 -21.42 -5.37
C SER A 145 16.63 -20.69 -5.87
N LEU A 146 17.60 -20.44 -4.98
CA LEU A 146 18.85 -19.74 -5.29
C LEU A 146 20.05 -20.64 -4.98
N ARG A 147 21.04 -20.67 -5.88
CA ARG A 147 22.33 -21.32 -5.60
C ARG A 147 23.29 -20.29 -5.02
N LEU A 148 23.93 -20.64 -3.91
CA LEU A 148 24.93 -19.81 -3.24
C LEU A 148 26.23 -20.62 -3.09
N PRO A 149 27.41 -19.99 -3.22
CA PRO A 149 28.66 -20.62 -2.82
C PRO A 149 28.60 -21.04 -1.34
N GLU A 150 29.08 -22.23 -1.01
CA GLU A 150 29.06 -22.75 0.37
C GLU A 150 29.75 -21.80 1.35
N THR A 151 30.91 -21.25 0.94
CA THR A 151 31.68 -20.29 1.74
C THR A 151 30.91 -19.01 2.07
N LEU A 152 30.06 -18.53 1.17
CA LEU A 152 29.22 -17.36 1.41
C LEU A 152 28.09 -17.69 2.40
N LEU A 153 27.44 -18.84 2.23
CA LEU A 153 26.38 -19.29 3.13
C LEU A 153 26.90 -19.45 4.57
N ASP A 154 28.09 -20.01 4.74
CA ASP A 154 28.70 -20.18 6.06
C ASP A 154 29.02 -18.83 6.72
N ARG A 155 29.54 -17.86 5.95
CA ARG A 155 29.75 -16.50 6.44
C ARG A 155 28.44 -15.85 6.89
N ILE A 156 27.36 -15.98 6.12
CA ILE A 156 26.05 -15.46 6.49
C ILE A 156 25.56 -16.09 7.80
N LYS A 157 25.69 -17.40 7.96
CA LYS A 157 25.29 -18.10 9.20
C LYS A 157 26.07 -17.61 10.42
N ILE A 158 27.38 -17.41 10.28
CA ILE A 158 28.23 -16.86 11.35
C ILE A 158 27.75 -15.46 11.73
N GLU A 159 27.53 -14.57 10.76
CA GLU A 159 27.05 -13.22 11.02
C GLU A 159 25.63 -13.19 11.63
N ALA A 160 24.75 -14.11 11.23
CA ALA A 160 23.42 -14.23 11.81
C ALA A 160 23.48 -14.67 13.28
N ASN A 161 24.34 -15.64 13.60
CA ASN A 161 24.53 -16.11 14.97
C ASN A 161 25.11 -15.01 15.89
N LYS A 162 26.07 -14.22 15.41
CA LYS A 162 26.62 -13.06 16.15
C LYS A 162 25.54 -12.04 16.53
N ARG A 163 24.45 -11.96 15.76
CA ARG A 163 23.33 -11.04 15.98
C ARG A 163 22.13 -11.71 16.66
N ASP A 164 22.26 -12.97 17.05
CA ASP A 164 21.17 -13.79 17.60
C ASP A 164 19.92 -13.84 16.70
N MET A 165 20.14 -13.97 15.38
CA MET A 165 19.08 -14.02 14.38
C MET A 165 19.16 -15.29 13.52
N PRO A 166 18.03 -15.83 13.05
CA PRO A 166 18.04 -16.85 12.00
C PRO A 166 18.67 -16.31 10.72
N TYR A 167 19.53 -17.11 10.07
CA TYR A 167 20.25 -16.66 8.88
C TYR A 167 19.32 -16.31 7.71
N GLN A 168 18.16 -16.96 7.57
CA GLN A 168 17.16 -16.58 6.56
C GLN A 168 16.55 -15.21 6.85
N SER A 169 16.35 -14.86 8.12
CA SER A 169 15.87 -13.53 8.53
C SER A 169 16.93 -12.47 8.24
N LEU A 170 18.21 -12.77 8.49
CA LEU A 170 19.30 -11.87 8.16
C LEU A 170 19.42 -11.64 6.65
N ILE A 171 19.31 -12.70 5.83
CA ILE A 171 19.32 -12.56 4.36
C ILE A 171 18.21 -11.63 3.90
N LYS A 172 16.99 -11.77 4.45
CA LYS A 172 15.87 -10.90 4.10
C LYS A 172 16.13 -9.44 4.47
N ALA A 173 16.67 -9.19 5.66
CA ALA A 173 17.00 -7.84 6.11
C ALA A 173 18.03 -7.18 5.19
N TRP A 174 19.14 -7.87 4.89
CA TRP A 174 20.17 -7.35 3.98
C TRP A 174 19.66 -7.11 2.57
N LEU A 175 18.83 -8.00 2.03
CA LEU A 175 18.22 -7.78 0.71
C LEU A 175 17.27 -6.59 0.72
N ALA A 176 16.52 -6.38 1.80
CA ALA A 176 15.63 -5.22 1.93
C ALA A 176 16.43 -3.91 2.00
N ASP A 177 17.50 -3.87 2.80
CA ASP A 177 18.38 -2.70 2.92
C ASP A 177 19.01 -2.35 1.57
N ASP A 178 19.59 -3.33 0.87
CA ASP A 178 20.28 -3.13 -0.42
C ASP A 178 19.33 -2.67 -1.54
N VAL A 179 18.11 -3.23 -1.59
CA VAL A 179 17.08 -2.80 -2.54
C VAL A 179 16.64 -1.36 -2.25
N ASN A 180 16.44 -1.01 -0.97
CA ASN A 180 16.03 0.32 -0.57
C ASN A 180 17.12 1.37 -0.83
N ASP A 181 18.39 1.04 -0.61
CA ASP A 181 19.51 1.95 -0.93
C ASP A 181 19.68 2.13 -2.44
N SER A 182 19.52 1.06 -3.23
CA SER A 182 19.58 1.13 -4.70
C SER A 182 18.47 2.00 -5.30
N ARG A 183 17.30 2.06 -4.65
CA ARG A 183 16.16 2.91 -5.05
C ARG A 183 16.37 4.40 -4.77
N ARG A 184 17.21 4.75 -3.78
CA ARG A 184 17.50 6.14 -3.37
C ARG A 184 18.57 6.85 -4.21
N THR A 185 19.24 6.15 -5.12
CA THR A 185 20.40 6.64 -5.89
C THR A 185 20.04 6.91 -7.34
#